data_AF-A0AAJ6J062-F1
#
_entry.id   AF-A0AAJ6J062-F1
#
_cell.length_a   1.000
_cell.length_b   1.000
_cell.length_c   1.000
_cell.angle_alpha   90.00
_cell.angle_beta   90.00
_cell.angle_gamma   90.00
#
_symmetry.space_group_name_H-M   'P 1'
#
loop_
_entity.id
_entity.type
_entity.pdbx_description
1 polymer ?
#
loop_
_entity_poly.entity_id
_entity_poly.type
_entity_poly.pdbx_seq_one_letter_code
_entity_poly.pdbx_strand_id
1 'polypeptide(L)' 'MAGSAHLEDDDHDRDSHPDDWVLLAQWCGFPGGIVFWTIRRQDLAERRFDRVEFQMHANP' A
#
# COMPACT_ATOMS: atom_id res chain seq x y z
N MET A 1 -42.16 2.54 12.95
CA MET A 1 -41.44 3.73 12.48
C MET A 1 -40.06 3.69 13.12
N ALA A 2 -39.06 3.22 12.38
CA ALA A 2 -38.14 4.04 11.58
C ALA A 2 -37.08 4.72 12.45
N GLY A 3 -35.83 4.29 12.27
CA GLY A 3 -34.65 4.83 12.94
C GLY A 3 -33.38 4.08 12.54
N SER A 4 -33.26 3.75 11.25
CA SER A 4 -32.01 3.25 10.66
C SER A 4 -31.05 4.43 10.51
N ALA A 5 -30.11 4.55 11.42
CA ALA A 5 -28.92 5.40 11.34
C ALA A 5 -27.97 4.78 12.37
N HIS A 6 -26.77 4.31 12.05
CA HIS A 6 -25.75 4.93 11.23
C HIS A 6 -24.65 3.86 11.06
N LEU A 7 -24.67 3.16 9.93
CA LEU A 7 -23.58 2.28 9.48
C LEU A 7 -22.74 3.09 8.48
N GLU A 8 -22.12 4.16 8.96
CA GLU A 8 -21.26 5.01 8.15
C GLU A 8 -20.09 5.45 9.03
N ASP A 9 -19.19 4.50 9.37
CA ASP A 9 -17.84 4.91 9.80
C ASP A 9 -16.76 3.82 9.69
N ASP A 10 -17.11 2.56 9.37
CA ASP A 10 -16.13 1.45 9.30
C ASP A 10 -15.67 1.07 7.87
N ASP A 11 -16.06 1.84 6.84
CA ASP A 11 -15.64 1.53 5.46
C ASP A 11 -14.32 2.24 5.07
N HIS A 12 -13.76 3.10 5.94
CA HIS A 12 -12.50 3.79 5.67
C HIS A 12 -11.24 2.98 5.98
N ASP A 13 -11.34 1.93 6.82
CA ASP A 13 -10.20 1.10 7.22
C ASP A 13 -10.02 -0.17 6.35
N ARG A 14 -10.98 -0.48 5.48
CA ARG A 14 -10.89 -1.65 4.59
C ARG A 14 -9.90 -1.49 3.43
N ASP A 15 -9.49 -0.26 3.14
CA ASP A 15 -8.61 0.07 1.99
C ASP A 15 -7.12 0.11 2.32
N SER A 16 -6.73 -0.12 3.58
CA SER A 16 -5.33 -0.09 4.02
C SER A 16 -4.89 -1.36 4.73
N HIS A 17 -5.49 -2.50 4.39
CA HIS A 17 -4.96 -3.77 4.88
C HIS A 17 -3.53 -3.96 4.34
N PRO A 18 -2.55 -4.34 5.18
CA PRO A 18 -1.18 -4.59 4.71
C PRO A 18 -1.12 -5.66 3.60
N ASP A 19 -2.10 -6.56 3.55
CA ASP A 19 -2.24 -7.58 2.50
C ASP A 19 -2.61 -7.01 1.11
N ASP A 20 -3.07 -5.76 1.05
CA ASP A 20 -3.37 -5.07 -0.21
C ASP A 20 -2.12 -4.50 -0.86
N TRP A 21 -0.99 -4.46 -0.16
CA TRP A 21 0.27 -4.01 -0.71
C TRP A 21 1.00 -5.14 -1.41
N VAL A 22 1.47 -4.87 -2.63
CA VAL A 22 2.26 -5.81 -3.42
C VAL A 22 3.63 -5.23 -3.72
N LEU A 23 4.65 -6.08 -3.66
CA LEU A 23 6.02 -5.73 -4.05
C LEU A 23 6.10 -5.66 -5.58
N LEU A 24 6.39 -4.48 -6.11
CA LEU A 24 6.56 -4.26 -7.54
C LEU A 24 7.98 -4.60 -7.98
N ALA A 25 8.97 -4.12 -7.23
CA ALA A 25 10.38 -4.35 -7.49
C ALA A 25 11.19 -4.23 -6.19
N GLN A 26 12.31 -4.94 -6.15
CA GLN A 26 13.35 -4.74 -5.14
C GLN A 26 14.70 -4.51 -5.83
N TRP A 27 15.52 -3.64 -5.24
CA TRP A 27 16.89 -3.47 -5.66
C TRP A 27 17.84 -3.65 -4.48
N CYS A 28 18.73 -4.64 -4.60
CA CYS A 28 19.79 -4.94 -3.66
C CYS A 28 21.12 -4.57 -4.31
N GLY A 29 21.61 -3.36 -4.06
CA GLY A 29 22.84 -2.86 -4.69
C GLY A 29 23.48 -1.65 -4.03
N PHE A 30 22.80 -1.03 -3.06
CA PHE A 30 23.41 0.01 -2.23
C PHE A 30 24.25 -0.65 -1.11
N PRO A 31 25.47 -0.18 -0.80
CA PRO A 31 26.24 -0.74 0.30
C PRO A 31 25.44 -0.63 1.61
N GLY A 32 25.03 -1.78 2.15
CA GLY A 32 24.25 -1.85 3.39
C GLY A 32 22.77 -1.45 3.25
N GLY A 33 22.22 -1.32 2.04
CA GLY A 33 20.84 -0.89 1.83
C GLY A 33 20.06 -1.69 0.78
N ILE A 34 18.77 -1.87 1.05
CA ILE A 34 17.80 -2.46 0.13
C ILE A 34 16.72 -1.42 -0.16
N VAL A 35 16.36 -1.30 -1.43
CA VAL A 35 15.26 -0.46 -1.89
C VAL A 35 14.08 -1.33 -2.28
N PHE A 36 12.90 -0.92 -1.85
CA PHE A 36 11.63 -1.56 -2.15
C PHE A 36 10.70 -0.55 -2.83
N TRP A 37 10.04 -1.00 -3.89
CA TRP A 37 8.90 -0.31 -4.49
C TRP A 37 7.65 -1.15 -4.26
N THR A 38 6.69 -0.60 -3.55
CA THR A 38 5.42 -1.25 -3.24
C THR A 38 4.26 -0.45 -3.82
N ILE A 39 3.16 -1.12 -4.13
CA ILE A 39 1.95 -0.48 -4.67
C ILE A 39 0.74 -1.21 -4.12
N ARG A 40 -0.41 -0.53 -4.00
CA ARG A 40 -1.67 -1.22 -3.68
C ARG A 40 -2.09 -2.09 -4.86
N ARG A 41 -2.65 -3.26 -4.56
CA ARG A 41 -3.14 -4.24 -5.53
C ARG A 41 -4.17 -3.64 -6.48
N GLN A 42 -5.03 -2.75 -6.00
CA GLN A 42 -6.02 -2.03 -6.82
C GLN A 42 -5.36 -1.06 -7.81
N ASP A 43 -4.36 -0.30 -7.36
CA ASP A 43 -3.65 0.66 -8.22
C ASP A 43 -2.80 -0.09 -9.26
N LEU A 44 -2.26 -1.27 -8.92
CA LEU A 44 -1.62 -2.16 -9.89
C LEU A 44 -2.61 -2.68 -10.94
N ALA A 45 -3.81 -3.10 -10.53
CA ALA A 45 -4.85 -3.56 -11.43
C ALA A 45 -5.28 -2.45 -12.42
N GLU A 46 -5.34 -1.22 -11.95
CA GLU A 46 -5.62 -0.03 -12.76
C GLU A 46 -4.39 0.56 -13.47
N ARG A 47 -3.20 -0.03 -13.29
CA ARG A 47 -1.92 0.41 -13.84
C ARG A 47 -1.54 1.86 -13.47
N ARG A 48 -1.96 2.31 -12.28
CA ARG A 48 -1.64 3.61 -11.69
C ARG A 48 -0.27 3.59 -11.01
N PHE A 49 0.77 3.41 -11.82
CA PHE A 49 2.15 3.36 -11.34
C PHE A 49 2.66 4.70 -10.78
N ASP A 50 1.89 5.77 -10.94
CA ASP A 50 2.11 7.06 -10.28
C ASP A 50 1.93 7.00 -8.76
N ARG A 51 1.29 5.95 -8.23
CA ARG A 51 1.01 5.74 -6.80
C ARG A 51 1.94 4.74 -6.11
N VAL A 52 3.08 4.44 -6.71
CA VAL A 52 4.07 3.54 -6.12
C VAL A 52 4.73 4.20 -4.91
N GLU A 53 4.77 3.48 -3.79
CA GLU A 53 5.53 3.86 -2.61
C GLU A 53 6.98 3.39 -2.71
N PHE A 54 7.88 4.25 -2.28
CA PHE A 54 9.31 4.01 -2.22
C PHE A 54 9.76 3.87 -0.77
N GLN A 55 10.45 2.79 -0.45
CA GLN A 55 11.02 2.55 0.87
C GLN A 55 12.48 2.10 0.75
N MET A 56 13.34 2.67 1.59
CA MET A 56 14.75 2.30 1.67
C MET A 56 15.05 1.87 3.09
N HIS A 57 15.57 0.65 3.23
CA HIS A 57 16.09 0.15 4.50
C HIS A 57 17.60 0.02 4.37
N ALA A 58 18.33 0.76 5.21
CA ALA A 58 19.77 0.65 5.33
C ALA A 58 20.15 0.38 6.79
N ASN A 59 21.16 -0.46 7.00
CA ASN A 59 21.75 -0.62 8.34
C ASN A 59 22.59 0.63 8.64
N PRO A 60 22.38 1.32 9.78
CA PRO A 60 23.13 2.53 10.13
C PRO A 60 24.62 2.28 10.35
#